data_AF-A0A7X6PTW9-F1
#
_entry.id   AF-A0A7X6PTW9-F1
#
_cell.length_a   1.000
_cell.length_b   1.000
_cell.length_c   1.000
_cell.angle_alpha   90.00
_cell.angle_beta   90.00
_cell.angle_gamma   90.00
#
_symmetry.space_group_name_H-M   'P 1'
#
loop_
_entity.id
_entity.type
_entity.pdbx_description
1 polymer ?
#
loop_
_entity_poly.entity_id
_entity_poly.type
_entity_poly.pdbx_seq_one_letter_code
_entity_poly.pdbx_strand_id
1 'polypeptide(L)'
;MRHVKISTKVERRIKGIKQAGKAGKLIARKAEAIIEGLKSGAFLDQNEFMGPVTKYGEKRLKGCRKYDFGSGYRLITLQKHMMILVPFIGTHD
;
A
#
# COMPACT_ATOMS: atom_id res chain seq x y z
N MET A 1 -1.27 11.10 16.97
CA MET A 1 -2.06 10.18 16.13
C MET A 1 -1.83 10.53 14.66
N ARG A 2 -1.46 9.57 13.81
CA ARG A 2 -1.43 9.76 12.34
C ARG A 2 -2.76 9.30 11.77
N HIS A 3 -3.39 10.12 10.93
CA HIS A 3 -4.65 9.75 10.30
C HIS A 3 -4.38 8.98 9.00
N VAL A 4 -4.80 7.72 8.95
CA VAL A 4 -4.75 6.92 7.72
C VAL A 4 -6.10 6.98 7.04
N LYS A 5 -6.14 7.51 5.81
CA LYS A 5 -7.35 7.57 4.99
C LYS A 5 -7.22 6.60 3.82
N ILE A 6 -8.10 5.61 3.81
CA ILE A 6 -8.19 4.61 2.74
C ILE A 6 -9.27 5.08 1.76
N SER A 7 -8.99 5.02 0.46
CA SER A 7 -10.01 5.30 -0.55
C SER A 7 -11.03 4.15 -0.60
N THR A 8 -12.32 4.46 -0.71
CA THR A 8 -13.38 3.44 -0.84
C THR A 8 -13.14 2.49 -2.03
N LYS A 9 -12.48 2.98 -3.09
CA LYS A 9 -12.06 2.16 -4.24
C LYS A 9 -11.02 1.10 -3.84
N VAL A 10 -10.09 1.46 -2.96
CA VAL A 10 -9.07 0.55 -2.43
C VAL A 10 -9.71 -0.51 -1.55
N GLU A 11 -10.63 -0.13 -0.66
CA GLU A 11 -11.34 -1.10 0.18
C GLU A 11 -12.13 -2.12 -0.65
N ARG A 12 -12.85 -1.66 -1.68
CA ARG A 12 -13.56 -2.55 -2.61
C ARG A 12 -12.59 -3.46 -3.38
N ARG A 13 -11.45 -2.94 -3.84
CA ARG A 13 -10.44 -3.75 -4.52
C ARG A 13 -9.81 -4.79 -3.61
N ILE A 14 -9.48 -4.47 -2.35
CA ILE A 14 -8.94 -5.45 -1.40
C ILE A 14 -9.94 -6.61 -1.24
N LYS A 15 -11.24 -6.30 -1.09
CA LYS A 15 -12.29 -7.33 -1.03
C LYS A 15 -12.35 -8.19 -2.30
N GLY A 16 -12.29 -7.57 -3.48
CA GLY A 16 -12.27 -8.30 -4.76
C GLY A 16 -11.03 -9.18 -4.94
N ILE A 17 -9.84 -8.65 -4.62
CA ILE A 17 -8.56 -9.37 -4.66
C ILE A 17 -8.61 -10.57 -3.71
N LYS A 18 -9.18 -10.43 -2.51
CA LYS A 18 -9.34 -11.51 -1.54
C LYS A 18 -10.22 -12.67 -2.04
N GLN A 19 -11.12 -12.40 -2.99
CA GLN A 19 -12.00 -13.41 -3.60
C GLN A 19 -11.38 -14.09 -4.83
N ALA A 20 -10.35 -13.50 -5.44
CA ALA A 20 -9.71 -13.97 -6.68
C ALA A 20 -8.78 -15.20 -6.53
N GLY A 21 -8.95 -16.01 -5.48
CA GLY A 21 -8.19 -17.24 -5.24
C GLY A 21 -7.01 -17.10 -4.27
N LYS A 22 -6.13 -18.12 -4.21
CA LYS A 22 -5.06 -18.23 -3.17
C LYS A 22 -4.05 -17.07 -3.25
N ALA A 23 -3.61 -16.70 -4.45
CA ALA A 23 -2.67 -15.60 -4.66
C ALA A 23 -3.31 -14.25 -4.24
N GLY A 24 -4.56 -14.03 -4.63
CA GLY A 24 -5.32 -12.85 -4.23
C GLY A 24 -5.50 -12.72 -2.72
N LYS A 25 -5.83 -13.82 -2.01
CA LYS A 25 -5.89 -13.82 -0.54
C LYS A 25 -4.56 -13.42 0.11
N LEU A 26 -3.43 -13.89 -0.42
CA LEU A 26 -2.11 -13.53 0.08
C LEU A 26 -1.82 -12.03 -0.12
N ILE A 27 -2.12 -11.49 -1.30
CA ILE A 27 -1.95 -10.07 -1.63
C ILE A 27 -2.84 -9.20 -0.74
N ALA A 28 -4.11 -9.57 -0.58
CA ALA A 28 -5.04 -8.86 0.29
C ALA A 28 -4.54 -8.83 1.74
N ARG A 29 -4.08 -9.97 2.28
CA ARG A 29 -3.50 -10.03 3.63
C ARG A 29 -2.28 -9.12 3.79
N LYS A 30 -1.35 -9.12 2.81
CA LYS A 30 -0.18 -8.23 2.84
C LYS A 30 -0.60 -6.75 2.84
N ALA A 31 -1.60 -6.38 2.04
CA ALA A 31 -2.12 -5.03 1.99
C ALA A 31 -2.81 -4.61 3.30
N GLU A 32 -3.64 -5.49 3.88
CA GLU A 32 -4.28 -5.27 5.18
C GLU A 32 -3.22 -5.05 6.28
N ALA A 33 -2.19 -5.91 6.35
CA ALA A 33 -1.10 -5.79 7.32
C ALA A 33 -0.33 -4.47 7.22
N ILE A 34 -0.06 -3.99 5.99
CA ILE A 34 0.56 -2.67 5.78
C ILE A 34 -0.35 -1.55 6.28
N ILE A 35 -1.64 -1.59 5.92
CA ILE A 35 -2.61 -0.56 6.34
C ILE A 35 -2.74 -0.52 7.87
N GLU A 36 -2.80 -1.68 8.52
CA GLU A 36 -2.85 -1.76 9.98
C GLU A 36 -1.57 -1.24 10.62
N GLY A 37 -0.40 -1.62 10.12
CA GLY A 37 0.86 -1.11 10.64
C GLY A 37 1.04 0.40 10.41
N LEU A 38 0.46 0.97 9.33
CA LEU A 38 0.41 2.42 9.10
C LEU A 38 -0.50 3.13 10.11
N LYS A 39 -1.62 2.50 10.51
CA LYS A 39 -2.53 3.02 11.54
C LYS A 39 -1.89 2.98 12.92
N SER A 40 -1.18 1.91 13.25
CA SER A 40 -0.50 1.74 14.53
C SER A 40 0.83 2.50 14.64
N GLY A 41 1.35 3.04 13.53
CA GLY A 41 2.62 3.75 13.50
C GLY A 41 3.86 2.84 13.54
N ALA A 42 3.68 1.52 13.43
CA ALA A 42 4.74 0.51 13.52
C ALA A 42 5.67 0.47 12.28
N PHE A 43 5.23 0.97 11.13
CA PHE A 43 6.03 1.01 9.89
C PHE A 43 7.13 2.09 9.85
N LEU A 44 7.58 2.56 11.02
CA LEU A 44 8.70 3.50 11.11
C LEU A 44 10.06 2.82 10.91
N ASP A 45 10.14 1.51 11.13
CA ASP A 45 11.39 0.78 11.02
C ASP A 45 11.29 -0.38 10.01
N GLN A 46 12.16 -0.30 9.00
CA GLN A 46 12.88 -1.42 8.40
C GLN A 46 12.20 -2.24 7.28
N ASN A 47 12.65 -1.94 6.05
CA ASN A 47 13.28 -2.82 5.06
C ASN A 47 12.61 -4.14 4.58
N GLU A 48 11.69 -4.77 5.30
CA GLU A 48 11.24 -6.13 4.95
C GLU A 48 10.21 -6.21 3.81
N PHE A 49 9.54 -5.09 3.49
CA PHE A 49 8.57 -5.02 2.39
C PHE A 49 9.01 -4.07 1.26
N MET A 50 10.26 -3.58 1.30
CA MET A 50 10.79 -2.62 0.34
C MET A 50 11.22 -3.31 -0.96
N GLY A 51 10.36 -3.23 -1.98
CA GLY A 51 10.86 -3.11 -3.35
C GLY A 51 11.77 -1.88 -3.45
N PRO A 52 12.72 -1.83 -4.39
CA PRO A 52 13.69 -0.73 -4.48
C PRO A 52 12.95 0.61 -4.54
N VAL A 53 13.32 1.51 -3.63
CA VAL A 53 12.92 2.92 -3.64
C VAL A 53 13.44 3.52 -4.95
N THR A 54 12.60 3.53 -5.98
CA THR A 54 13.06 3.89 -7.31
C THR A 54 13.42 5.37 -7.35
N LYS A 55 14.71 5.65 -7.47
CA LYS A 55 15.39 6.97 -7.47
C LYS A 55 14.75 8.05 -8.37
N TYR A 56 13.89 7.66 -9.31
CA TYR A 56 13.31 8.53 -10.35
C TYR A 56 11.77 8.70 -10.28
N GLY A 57 11.01 7.76 -9.68
CA GLY A 57 9.54 7.79 -9.70
C GLY A 57 8.89 8.70 -8.64
N GLU A 58 9.61 8.96 -7.56
CA GLU A 58 9.08 9.65 -6.36
C GLU A 58 9.23 11.17 -6.42
N LYS A 59 10.09 11.70 -7.31
CA LYS A 59 10.29 13.16 -7.49
C LYS A 59 9.01 13.89 -7.94
N ARG A 60 8.05 13.19 -8.56
CA ARG A 60 6.76 13.77 -9.02
C ARG A 60 5.70 13.83 -7.91
N LEU A 61 5.81 13.03 -6.85
CA LEU A 61 4.85 12.99 -5.75
C LEU A 61 5.59 12.77 -4.42
N LYS A 62 5.98 13.88 -3.80
CA LYS A 62 6.68 13.91 -2.51
C LYS A 62 5.87 13.14 -1.45
N GLY A 63 6.52 12.22 -0.75
CA GLY A 63 5.88 11.38 0.28
C GLY A 63 5.13 10.16 -0.24
N CYS A 64 5.23 9.84 -1.53
CA CYS A 64 4.67 8.60 -2.08
C CYS A 64 5.52 7.39 -1.67
N ARG A 65 4.90 6.29 -1.23
CA ARG A 65 5.54 4.99 -1.04
C ARG A 65 4.79 3.93 -1.83
N LYS A 66 5.54 3.04 -2.48
CA LYS A 66 5.01 1.93 -3.27
C LYS A 66 5.40 0.61 -2.60
N TYR A 67 4.46 -0.31 -2.54
CA TYR A 67 4.67 -1.66 -2.02
C TYR A 67 4.32 -2.65 -3.13
N ASP A 68 5.33 -3.35 -3.65
CA ASP A 68 5.16 -4.39 -4.65
C ASP A 68 4.83 -5.72 -3.96
N PHE A 69 3.71 -6.32 -4.32
CA PHE A 69 3.26 -7.60 -3.75
C PHE A 69 3.66 -8.82 -4.60
N GLY A 70 4.36 -8.59 -5.71
CA GLY A 70 4.55 -9.59 -6.75
C GLY A 70 3.31 -9.73 -7.65
N SER A 71 3.41 -10.54 -8.70
CA SER A 71 2.30 -10.81 -9.65
C SER A 71 1.68 -9.55 -10.28
N GLY A 72 2.47 -8.48 -10.41
CA GLY A 72 2.02 -7.20 -10.98
C GLY A 72 1.24 -6.29 -10.01
N TYR A 73 0.91 -6.74 -8.80
CA TYR A 73 0.13 -5.96 -7.83
C TYR A 73 0.99 -4.97 -7.03
N ARG A 74 0.50 -3.74 -6.90
CA ARG A 74 1.14 -2.67 -6.12
C ARG A 74 0.14 -1.96 -5.23
N LEU A 75 0.53 -1.66 -3.99
CA LEU A 75 -0.13 -0.70 -3.11
C LEU A 75 0.63 0.62 -3.17
N ILE A 76 -0.09 1.73 -3.29
CA ILE A 76 0.47 3.07 -3.25
C ILE A 76 -0.06 3.76 -2.02
N THR A 77 0.83 4.42 -1.28
CA THR A 77 0.49 5.30 -0.17
C THR A 77 1.12 6.67 -0.39
N LEU A 78 0.49 7.71 0.15
CA LEU A 78 0.98 9.08 0.08
C LEU A 78 0.95 9.69 1.47
N GLN A 79 2.13 9.96 2.02
CA GLN A 79 2.28 10.68 3.25
C GLN A 79 2.20 12.18 2.99
N LYS A 80 1.17 12.83 3.57
CA LYS A 80 1.03 14.29 3.60
C LYS A 80 0.94 14.76 5.05
N HIS A 81 1.98 15.46 5.51
CA HIS A 81 2.04 16.02 6.85
C HIS A 81 1.81 14.93 7.92
N MET A 82 0.73 15.02 8.71
CA MET A 82 0.34 14.04 9.73
C MET A 82 -0.66 12.97 9.23
N MET A 83 -0.86 12.87 7.91
CA MET A 83 -1.80 11.93 7.30
C MET A 83 -1.12 11.00 6.30
N ILE A 84 -1.67 9.79 6.18
CA ILE A 84 -1.29 8.81 5.16
C ILE A 84 -2.52 8.48 4.35
N LEU A 85 -2.45 8.74 3.05
CA LEU A 85 -3.50 8.40 2.10
C LEU A 85 -3.14 7.07 1.43
N VAL A 86 -4.13 6.20 1.26
CA VAL A 86 -3.99 4.96 0.49
C VAL A 86 -4.86 5.08 -0.76
N PRO A 87 -4.35 5.72 -1.84
CA PRO A 87 -5.15 6.00 -3.03
C PRO A 87 -5.36 4.81 -3.95
N PHE A 88 -4.46 3.81 -3.94
CA PHE A 88 -4.46 2.77 -4.96
C PHE A 88 -3.94 1.43 -4.46
N ILE A 89 -4.61 0.36 -4.89
CA ILE A 89 -4.09 -1.02 -4.92
C ILE A 89 -4.52 -1.66 -6.26
N GLY A 90 -3.64 -2.44 -6.89
CA GLY A 90 -3.99 -3.16 -8.11
C GLY A 90 -2.79 -3.45 -9.00
N THR A 91 -3.06 -4.06 -10.15
CA THR A 91 -2.09 -4.23 -11.24
C THR A 91 -1.88 -2.91 -12.00
N HIS A 92 -0.71 -2.74 -12.62
CA HIS A 92 -0.40 -1.59 -13.48
C HIS A 92 -0.80 -1.83 -14.95
N ASP A 93 -1.67 -2.81 -15.19
CA ASP A 93 -2.26 -2.98 -16.52
C ASP A 93 -3.34 -1.92 -16.72
#